data_AF-A0A953EE24-F1
#
_entry.id   AF-A0A953EE24-F1
#
_cell.length_a   1.000
_cell.length_b   1.000
_cell.length_c   1.000
_cell.angle_alpha   90.00
_cell.angle_beta   90.00
_cell.angle_gamma   90.00
#
_symmetry.space_group_name_H-M   'P 1'
#
loop_
_entity.id
_entity.type
_entity.pdbx_description
1 polymer ?
#
loop_
_entity_poly.entity_id
_entity_poly.type
_entity_poly.pdbx_seq_one_letter_code
_entity_poly.pdbx_strand_id
1 'polypeptide(L)'
;MGNETETTRRGVGRSPMARAGGAPLSPPGTRAELLAFTWKLLIVIGAAAVVYAAASGVHVLLLIFTGMLFAIFLLRIAGYIQRWAHLPHGAAVAIVLLGLFGAVAAGSWLLSRMALAEFGKLTEALTNAYNALPEEVRSQLSQGTDFAQWIGRLRSLVPPVLFSLADALIIIFTGIYFAISPDVYKRGLVLLVPPRGHERAREVLHVIGEALWLWMIGQFCAMALVGILTALGLWLLGMPVPIQLGIIAGLLEFMPYVGPILSAAPAVLIAFSQSPQ
;
A
#
# COMPACT_ATOMS: atom_id res chain seq x y z
N MET A 1 -10.21 76.93 51.38
CA MET A 1 -8.78 77.22 51.61
C MET A 1 -8.06 75.87 51.47
N GLY A 2 -7.42 75.53 50.35
CA GLY A 2 -6.17 76.11 49.81
C GLY A 2 -5.01 75.76 50.76
N ASN A 3 -3.89 75.15 50.41
CA ASN A 3 -3.23 74.86 49.14
C ASN A 3 -2.14 73.77 49.35
N GLU A 4 -1.62 73.26 48.23
CA GLU A 4 -0.40 72.46 47.91
C GLU A 4 0.81 72.54 48.88
N THR A 5 1.70 71.55 49.02
CA THR A 5 2.84 71.17 48.13
C THR A 5 3.65 70.06 48.85
N GLU A 6 3.94 68.91 48.23
CA GLU A 6 5.21 68.52 47.59
C GLU A 6 6.41 68.32 48.55
N THR A 7 6.95 67.09 48.67
CA THR A 7 8.41 66.82 48.50
C THR A 7 8.79 65.34 48.63
N THR A 8 9.41 64.89 47.54
CA THR A 8 10.19 63.70 47.25
C THR A 8 11.30 63.36 48.25
N ARG A 9 11.48 62.08 48.61
CA ARG A 9 12.82 61.47 48.75
C ARG A 9 12.81 59.93 48.66
N ARG A 10 13.56 59.42 47.69
CA ARG A 10 13.92 58.01 47.49
C ARG A 10 14.83 57.52 48.63
N GLY A 11 14.61 56.26 49.05
CA GLY A 11 15.53 55.50 49.89
C GLY A 11 15.57 54.05 49.45
N VAL A 12 16.55 53.73 48.60
CA VAL A 12 16.90 52.38 48.12
C VAL A 12 17.76 51.69 49.17
N GLY A 13 17.48 50.42 49.44
CA GLY A 13 18.52 49.44 49.81
C GLY A 13 18.37 48.79 51.18
N ARG A 14 17.99 47.50 51.19
CA ARG A 14 18.85 46.37 51.57
C ARG A 14 18.03 45.07 51.56
N SER A 15 18.21 44.27 50.50
CA SER A 15 17.80 42.86 50.47
C SER A 15 18.73 42.03 51.37
N PRO A 16 18.24 41.06 52.16
CA PRO A 16 19.11 40.17 52.92
C PRO A 16 19.74 39.12 51.97
N MET A 17 21.07 39.00 52.01
CA MET A 17 21.83 37.93 51.35
C MET A 17 21.39 36.56 51.89
N ALA A 18 20.57 35.84 51.12
CA ALA A 18 20.37 34.42 51.31
C ALA A 18 21.64 33.68 50.88
N ARG A 19 22.18 32.88 51.80
CA ARG A 19 23.36 32.03 51.64
C ARG A 19 23.27 31.21 50.35
N ALA A 20 24.25 31.38 49.46
CA ALA A 20 24.55 30.41 48.41
C ALA A 20 25.10 29.13 49.06
N GLY A 21 24.19 28.27 49.52
CA GLY A 21 24.52 26.87 49.74
C GLY A 21 24.60 26.21 48.36
N GLY A 22 25.82 25.97 47.88
CA GLY A 22 26.04 25.17 46.69
C GLY A 22 25.45 23.78 46.91
N ALA A 23 24.28 23.52 46.33
CA ALA A 23 23.77 22.16 46.19
C ALA A 23 24.82 21.37 45.40
N PRO A 24 25.27 20.20 45.87
CA PRO A 24 26.17 19.37 45.07
C PRO A 24 25.49 19.09 43.74
N LEU A 25 26.17 19.35 42.63
CA LEU A 25 25.74 18.95 41.29
C LEU A 25 25.57 17.42 41.32
N SER A 26 24.32 16.95 41.41
CA SER A 26 24.02 15.53 41.27
C SER A 26 24.63 15.05 39.95
N PRO A 27 25.53 14.04 39.96
CA PRO A 27 26.15 13.58 38.73
C PRO A 27 25.08 13.12 37.73
N PRO A 28 25.30 13.33 36.42
CA PRO A 28 24.30 13.04 35.40
C PRO A 28 24.05 11.52 35.35
N GLY A 29 22.85 11.09 35.77
CA GLY A 29 22.37 9.71 35.71
C GLY A 29 23.24 8.73 36.49
N THR A 30 22.68 8.08 37.51
CA THR A 30 23.43 7.00 38.18
C THR A 30 23.77 5.94 37.12
N ARG A 31 24.97 5.33 37.13
CA ARG A 31 25.34 4.30 36.12
C ARG A 31 24.25 3.23 35.93
N ALA A 32 23.50 2.91 36.98
CA ALA A 32 22.34 2.04 36.95
C ALA A 32 21.17 2.56 36.08
N GLU A 33 20.89 3.86 36.08
CA GLU A 33 19.86 4.49 35.23
C GLU A 33 20.30 4.52 33.77
N LEU A 34 21.58 4.80 33.51
CA LEU A 34 22.17 4.71 32.17
C LEU A 34 22.10 3.27 31.64
N LEU A 35 22.46 2.27 32.46
CA LEU A 35 22.36 0.86 32.09
C LEU A 35 20.91 0.39 31.88
N ALA A 36 19.97 0.84 32.73
CA ALA A 36 18.55 0.53 32.56
C ALA A 36 17.97 1.17 31.29
N PHE A 37 18.38 2.40 30.97
CA PHE A 37 18.01 3.09 29.74
C PHE A 37 18.62 2.39 28.50
N THR A 38 19.92 2.07 28.52
CA THR A 38 20.59 1.32 27.46
C THR A 38 19.94 -0.04 27.22
N TRP A 39 19.61 -0.78 28.28
CA TRP A 39 18.93 -2.07 28.18
C TRP A 39 17.53 -1.94 27.55
N LYS A 40 16.73 -0.96 27.99
CA LYS A 40 15.41 -0.66 27.39
C LYS A 40 15.54 -0.28 25.91
N LEU A 41 16.54 0.55 25.57
CA LEU A 41 16.82 0.96 24.21
C LEU A 41 17.20 -0.24 23.33
N LEU A 42 18.04 -1.16 23.82
CA LEU A 42 18.41 -2.37 23.10
C LEU A 42 17.21 -3.30 22.86
N ILE A 43 16.29 -3.44 23.83
CA ILE A 43 15.06 -4.20 23.64
C ILE A 43 14.19 -3.58 22.55
N VAL A 44 14.02 -2.25 22.56
CA VAL A 44 13.21 -1.55 21.55
C VAL A 44 13.83 -1.68 20.15
N ILE A 45 15.14 -1.50 20.03
CA ILE A 45 15.86 -1.68 18.76
C ILE A 45 15.77 -3.13 18.29
N GLY A 46 15.94 -4.10 19.20
CA GLY A 46 15.79 -5.53 18.89
C GLY A 46 14.38 -5.88 18.41
N ALA A 47 13.35 -5.39 19.10
CA ALA A 47 11.95 -5.57 18.70
C ALA A 47 11.67 -4.93 17.33
N ALA A 48 12.15 -3.70 17.10
CA ALA A 48 12.02 -3.02 15.81
C ALA A 48 12.75 -3.79 14.69
N ALA A 49 13.93 -4.35 14.96
CA ALA A 49 14.67 -5.17 14.00
C ALA A 49 13.95 -6.48 13.68
N VAL A 50 13.35 -7.14 14.67
CA VAL A 50 12.53 -8.35 14.46
C VAL A 50 11.28 -8.04 13.64
N VAL A 51 10.59 -6.94 13.94
CA VAL A 51 9.44 -6.47 13.16
C VAL A 51 9.84 -6.16 11.72
N TYR A 52 10.97 -5.47 11.52
CA TYR A 52 11.49 -5.15 10.19
C TYR A 52 11.87 -6.42 9.39
N ALA A 53 12.55 -7.38 10.04
CA ALA A 53 12.91 -8.65 9.43
C ALA A 53 11.67 -9.48 9.05
N ALA A 54 10.67 -9.54 9.95
CA ALA A 54 9.40 -10.20 9.67
C ALA A 54 8.65 -9.52 8.51
N ALA A 55 8.58 -8.19 8.49
CA ALA A 55 7.94 -7.43 7.41
C ALA A 55 8.62 -7.64 6.06
N SER A 56 9.96 -7.67 6.03
CA SER A 56 10.74 -7.95 4.82
C SER A 56 10.53 -9.38 4.32
N GLY A 57 10.46 -10.35 5.23
CA GLY A 57 10.16 -11.75 4.91
C GLY A 57 8.78 -11.94 4.29
N VAL A 58 7.77 -11.23 4.82
CA VAL A 58 6.39 -11.26 4.28
C VAL A 58 6.35 -10.73 2.85
N HIS A 59 7.08 -9.65 2.52
CA HIS A 59 7.11 -9.12 1.16
C HIS A 59 7.66 -10.12 0.13
N VAL A 60 8.79 -10.79 0.45
CA VAL A 60 9.37 -11.83 -0.41
C VAL A 60 8.42 -13.03 -0.54
N LEU A 61 7.80 -13.45 0.56
CA LEU A 61 6.80 -14.51 0.56
C LEU A 61 5.61 -14.18 -0.35
N LEU A 62 5.10 -12.95 -0.28
CA LEU A 62 4.01 -12.47 -1.13
C LEU A 62 4.42 -12.41 -2.61
N LEU A 63 5.65 -12.01 -2.92
CA LEU A 63 6.18 -12.05 -4.30
C LEU A 63 6.22 -13.48 -4.84
N ILE A 64 6.74 -14.44 -4.07
CA ILE A 64 6.79 -15.85 -4.47
C ILE A 64 5.38 -16.41 -4.63
N PHE A 65 4.47 -16.11 -3.68
CA PHE A 65 3.08 -16.52 -3.73
C PHE A 65 2.37 -15.97 -4.97
N THR A 66 2.59 -14.69 -5.29
CA THR A 66 2.02 -14.04 -6.48
C THR A 66 2.60 -14.64 -7.76
N GLY A 67 3.92 -14.89 -7.79
CA GLY A 67 4.56 -15.62 -8.89
C GLY A 67 4.00 -17.03 -9.07
N MET A 68 3.66 -17.72 -7.98
CA MET A 68 3.03 -19.04 -8.03
C MET A 68 1.59 -18.98 -8.55
N LEU A 69 0.79 -18.01 -8.10
CA LEU A 69 -0.54 -17.75 -8.66
C LEU A 69 -0.45 -17.47 -10.16
N PHE A 70 0.51 -16.63 -10.56
CA PHE A 70 0.78 -16.31 -11.95
C PHE A 70 1.20 -17.56 -12.74
N ALA A 71 2.03 -18.43 -12.17
CA ALA A 71 2.39 -19.71 -12.79
C ALA A 71 1.17 -20.62 -13.01
N ILE A 72 0.29 -20.74 -12.01
CA ILE A 72 -0.95 -21.53 -12.11
C ILE A 72 -1.85 -20.96 -13.23
N PHE A 73 -1.96 -19.63 -13.32
CA PHE A 73 -2.67 -18.96 -14.41
C PHE A 73 -2.10 -19.30 -15.79
N LEU A 74 -0.79 -19.14 -15.96
CA LEU A 74 -0.09 -19.46 -17.21
C LEU A 74 -0.28 -20.92 -17.60
N LEU A 75 -0.08 -21.84 -16.65
CA LEU A 75 -0.20 -23.29 -16.89
C LEU A 75 -1.62 -23.67 -17.33
N ARG A 76 -2.64 -23.09 -16.70
CA ARG A 76 -4.03 -23.41 -17.05
C ARG A 76 -4.39 -22.90 -18.43
N ILE A 77 -4.05 -21.65 -18.77
CA ILE A 77 -4.31 -21.10 -20.10
C ILE A 77 -3.48 -21.82 -21.17
N ALA A 78 -2.20 -22.11 -20.89
CA ALA A 78 -1.35 -22.86 -21.78
C ALA A 78 -1.92 -24.27 -22.04
N GLY A 79 -2.49 -24.92 -21.02
CA GLY A 79 -3.19 -26.20 -21.16
C GLY A 79 -4.44 -26.13 -22.06
N TYR A 80 -5.22 -25.04 -21.98
CA TYR A 80 -6.33 -24.81 -22.90
C TYR A 80 -5.85 -24.64 -24.35
N ILE A 81 -4.79 -23.84 -24.56
CA ILE A 81 -4.19 -23.63 -25.90
C ILE A 81 -3.58 -24.92 -26.43
N GLN A 82 -2.88 -25.70 -25.60
CA GLN A 82 -2.25 -26.95 -25.99
C GLN A 82 -3.28 -27.96 -26.51
N ARG A 83 -4.43 -28.07 -25.84
CA ARG A 83 -5.52 -28.96 -26.27
C ARG A 83 -6.13 -28.54 -27.61
N TRP A 84 -6.16 -27.24 -27.89
CA TRP A 84 -6.71 -26.71 -29.14
C TRP A 84 -5.70 -26.74 -30.30
N ALA A 85 -4.43 -26.46 -30.02
CA ALA A 85 -3.40 -26.23 -31.04
C ALA A 85 -2.33 -27.35 -31.16
N HIS A 86 -2.38 -28.40 -30.31
CA HIS A 86 -1.45 -29.55 -30.32
C HIS A 86 0.05 -29.16 -30.23
N LEU A 87 0.37 -28.04 -29.56
CA LEU A 87 1.73 -27.51 -29.47
C LEU A 87 2.54 -28.12 -28.30
N PRO A 88 3.89 -28.13 -28.37
CA PRO A 88 4.73 -28.51 -27.24
C PRO A 88 4.55 -27.51 -26.07
N HIS A 89 4.67 -27.99 -24.83
CA HIS A 89 4.40 -27.22 -23.59
C HIS A 89 5.09 -25.85 -23.58
N GLY A 90 6.38 -25.80 -23.92
CA GLY A 90 7.14 -24.54 -23.96
C GLY A 90 6.59 -23.52 -24.95
N ALA A 91 6.12 -23.96 -26.13
CA ALA A 91 5.53 -23.07 -27.13
C ALA A 91 4.16 -22.56 -26.69
N ALA A 92 3.34 -23.40 -26.06
CA ALA A 92 2.06 -22.98 -25.50
C ALA A 92 2.26 -21.90 -24.43
N VAL A 93 3.21 -22.09 -23.50
CA VAL A 93 3.55 -21.09 -22.48
C VAL A 93 4.07 -19.79 -23.13
N ALA A 94 4.96 -19.88 -24.13
CA ALA A 94 5.47 -18.70 -24.83
C ALA A 94 4.36 -17.89 -25.53
N ILE A 95 3.40 -18.56 -26.17
CA ILE A 95 2.25 -17.90 -26.79
C ILE A 95 1.39 -17.20 -25.75
N VAL A 96 1.13 -17.84 -24.59
CA VAL A 96 0.38 -17.20 -23.50
C VAL A 96 1.12 -15.96 -22.98
N LEU A 97 2.45 -16.04 -22.82
CA LEU A 97 3.25 -14.90 -22.38
C LEU A 97 3.23 -13.74 -23.37
N LEU A 98 3.36 -14.03 -24.67
CA LEU A 98 3.26 -13.01 -25.72
C LEU A 98 1.87 -12.40 -25.76
N GLY A 99 0.82 -13.22 -25.65
CA GLY A 99 -0.56 -12.78 -25.58
C GLY A 99 -0.84 -11.90 -24.37
N LEU A 100 -0.35 -12.29 -23.19
CA LEU A 100 -0.47 -11.52 -21.97
C LEU A 100 0.31 -10.21 -22.05
N PHE A 101 1.55 -10.23 -22.53
CA PHE A 101 2.35 -9.03 -22.74
C PHE A 101 1.64 -8.06 -23.70
N GLY A 102 1.09 -8.58 -24.79
CA GLY A 102 0.27 -7.81 -25.73
C GLY A 102 -0.98 -7.23 -25.07
N ALA A 103 -1.71 -8.03 -24.28
CA ALA A 103 -2.91 -7.60 -23.57
C ALA A 103 -2.62 -6.53 -22.52
N VAL A 104 -1.53 -6.67 -21.75
CA VAL A 104 -1.08 -5.67 -20.77
C VAL A 104 -0.61 -4.41 -21.49
N ALA A 105 0.20 -4.52 -22.54
CA ALA A 105 0.65 -3.35 -23.31
C ALA A 105 -0.52 -2.60 -23.95
N ALA A 106 -1.46 -3.32 -24.56
CA ALA A 106 -2.69 -2.73 -25.12
C ALA A 106 -3.57 -2.11 -24.03
N GLY A 107 -3.78 -2.82 -22.91
CA GLY A 107 -4.54 -2.35 -21.76
C GLY A 107 -3.94 -1.07 -21.18
N SER A 108 -2.64 -1.06 -20.88
CA SER A 108 -1.92 0.11 -20.38
C SER A 108 -1.93 1.27 -21.38
N TRP A 109 -1.80 1.00 -22.67
CA TRP A 109 -1.89 2.02 -23.71
C TRP A 109 -3.30 2.64 -23.82
N LEU A 110 -4.34 1.81 -23.78
CA LEU A 110 -5.74 2.23 -23.78
C LEU A 110 -6.06 3.03 -22.51
N LEU A 111 -5.71 2.49 -21.34
CA LEU A 111 -5.86 3.14 -20.04
C LEU A 111 -5.13 4.47 -19.98
N SER A 112 -3.90 4.55 -20.48
CA SER A 112 -3.13 5.81 -20.52
C SER A 112 -3.81 6.86 -21.38
N ARG A 113 -4.30 6.49 -22.58
CA ARG A 113 -5.03 7.41 -23.46
C ARG A 113 -6.35 7.87 -22.85
N MET A 114 -7.11 6.97 -22.22
CA MET A 114 -8.33 7.31 -21.52
C MET A 114 -8.03 8.22 -20.32
N ALA A 115 -7.07 7.82 -19.48
CA ALA A 115 -6.72 8.54 -18.27
C ALA A 115 -6.28 9.98 -18.55
N LEU A 116 -5.41 10.22 -19.54
CA LEU A 116 -4.89 11.57 -19.81
C LEU A 116 -5.98 12.56 -20.24
N ALA A 117 -6.99 12.12 -21.01
CA ALA A 117 -8.05 12.99 -21.49
C ALA A 117 -9.14 13.27 -20.44
N GLU A 118 -9.32 12.33 -19.50
CA GLU A 118 -10.50 12.29 -18.62
C GLU A 118 -10.16 12.55 -17.14
N PHE A 119 -8.98 12.15 -16.66
CA PHE A 119 -8.51 12.57 -15.34
C PHE A 119 -8.31 14.08 -15.26
N GLY A 120 -7.92 14.73 -16.36
CA GLY A 120 -7.85 16.20 -16.43
C GLY A 120 -9.18 16.83 -16.00
N LYS A 121 -10.27 16.35 -16.60
CA LYS A 121 -11.64 16.80 -16.31
C LYS A 121 -12.10 16.43 -14.90
N LEU A 122 -11.74 15.24 -14.40
CA LEU A 122 -12.04 14.85 -13.02
C LEU A 122 -11.33 15.78 -12.02
N THR A 123 -10.04 16.04 -12.22
CA THR A 123 -9.28 16.93 -11.33
C THR A 123 -9.78 18.36 -11.38
N GLU A 124 -10.23 18.82 -12.54
CA GLU A 124 -10.85 20.13 -12.71
C GLU A 124 -12.22 20.17 -12.03
N ALA A 125 -13.07 19.16 -12.22
CA ALA A 125 -14.37 19.05 -11.56
C ALA A 125 -14.25 19.00 -10.04
N LEU A 126 -13.27 18.24 -9.51
CA LEU A 126 -12.97 18.18 -8.07
C LEU A 126 -12.46 19.52 -7.54
N THR A 127 -11.59 20.20 -8.28
CA THR A 127 -11.08 21.54 -7.92
C THR A 127 -12.20 22.56 -7.92
N ASN A 128 -13.08 22.52 -8.92
CA ASN A 128 -14.24 23.42 -9.02
C ASN A 128 -15.26 23.14 -7.91
N ALA A 129 -15.52 21.87 -7.60
CA ALA A 129 -16.40 21.48 -6.49
C ALA A 129 -15.83 21.96 -5.14
N TYR A 130 -14.51 21.81 -4.91
CA TYR A 130 -13.84 22.32 -3.72
C TYR A 130 -13.91 23.85 -3.61
N ASN A 131 -13.71 24.56 -4.73
CA ASN A 131 -13.79 26.01 -4.77
C ASN A 131 -15.23 26.54 -4.63
N ALA A 132 -16.24 25.73 -4.92
CA ALA A 132 -17.65 26.06 -4.74
C ALA A 132 -18.13 25.86 -3.29
N LEU A 133 -17.31 25.27 -2.40
CA LEU A 133 -17.64 25.14 -0.99
C LEU A 133 -17.57 26.50 -0.27
N PRO A 134 -18.41 26.73 0.77
CA PRO A 134 -18.27 27.88 1.65
C PRO A 134 -16.88 27.96 2.28
N GLU A 135 -16.39 29.18 2.54
CA GLU A 135 -15.05 29.41 3.10
C GLU A 135 -14.84 28.75 4.47
N GLU A 136 -15.90 28.64 5.28
CA GLU A 136 -15.87 27.94 6.56
C GLU A 136 -15.57 26.45 6.39
N VAL A 137 -16.18 25.81 5.37
CA VAL A 137 -15.97 24.38 5.07
C VAL A 137 -14.60 24.17 4.44
N ARG A 138 -14.19 25.08 3.54
CA ARG A 138 -12.90 25.02 2.85
C ARG A 138 -11.72 25.17 3.81
N SER A 139 -11.82 26.10 4.76
CA SER A 139 -10.78 26.34 5.76
C SER A 139 -10.65 25.20 6.77
N GLN A 140 -11.73 24.47 7.08
CA GLN A 140 -11.67 23.25 7.90
C GLN A 140 -11.03 22.07 7.14
N LEU A 141 -11.36 21.90 5.86
CA LEU A 141 -10.78 20.85 5.01
C LEU A 141 -9.28 21.06 4.77
N SER A 142 -8.85 22.30 4.54
CA SER A 142 -7.44 22.64 4.30
C SER A 142 -6.55 22.57 5.54
N GLN A 143 -7.13 22.67 6.75
CA GLN A 143 -6.38 22.50 8.00
C GLN A 143 -5.94 21.04 8.26
N GLY A 144 -6.67 20.04 7.75
CA GLY A 144 -6.36 18.62 7.93
C GLY A 144 -5.71 17.94 6.72
N THR A 145 -5.97 18.44 5.51
CA THR A 145 -5.47 17.86 4.26
C THR A 145 -5.28 18.95 3.21
N ASP A 146 -4.06 19.11 2.70
CA ASP A 146 -3.81 19.93 1.52
C ASP A 146 -4.47 19.25 0.30
N PHE A 147 -5.67 19.71 -0.06
CA PHE A 147 -6.49 19.13 -1.11
C PHE A 147 -5.77 19.10 -2.47
N ALA A 148 -4.97 20.13 -2.77
CA ALA A 148 -4.18 20.19 -3.99
C ALA A 148 -3.06 19.13 -3.98
N GLN A 149 -2.40 18.93 -2.84
CA GLN A 149 -1.42 17.87 -2.67
C GLN A 149 -2.06 16.47 -2.76
N TRP A 150 -3.26 16.28 -2.21
CA TRP A 150 -3.99 15.00 -2.27
C TRP A 150 -4.41 14.65 -3.71
N ILE A 151 -4.97 15.60 -4.46
CA ILE A 151 -5.24 15.43 -5.90
C ILE A 151 -3.95 15.15 -6.68
N GLY A 152 -2.86 15.87 -6.35
CA GLY A 152 -1.55 15.66 -6.94
C GLY A 152 -1.00 14.25 -6.70
N ARG A 153 -1.17 13.71 -5.49
CA ARG A 153 -0.82 12.31 -5.15
C ARG A 153 -1.70 11.31 -5.90
N LEU A 154 -3.00 11.58 -6.00
CA LEU A 154 -3.91 10.73 -6.78
C LEU A 154 -3.45 10.63 -8.25
N ARG A 155 -3.08 11.76 -8.85
CA ARG A 155 -2.52 11.83 -10.21
C ARG A 155 -1.17 11.13 -10.33
N SER A 156 -0.29 11.26 -9.33
CA SER A 156 1.05 10.66 -9.37
C SER A 156 1.08 9.17 -9.07
N LEU A 157 0.02 8.60 -8.51
CA LEU A 157 -0.13 7.15 -8.30
C LEU A 157 -0.55 6.41 -9.59
N VAL A 158 -1.22 7.08 -10.53
CA VAL A 158 -1.74 6.45 -11.75
C VAL A 158 -0.62 5.91 -12.65
N PRO A 159 0.46 6.64 -12.96
CA PRO A 159 1.53 6.09 -13.79
C PRO A 159 2.33 4.96 -13.11
N PRO A 160 2.84 5.07 -11.87
CA PRO A 160 3.67 4.04 -11.25
C PRO A 160 2.92 2.74 -10.94
N VAL A 161 1.61 2.77 -10.60
CA VAL A 161 0.82 1.53 -10.41
C VAL A 161 0.68 0.77 -11.73
N LEU A 162 0.62 1.48 -12.86
CA LEU A 162 0.57 0.87 -14.20
C LEU A 162 1.96 0.46 -14.73
N PHE A 163 3.04 0.99 -14.17
CA PHE A 163 4.42 0.81 -14.64
C PHE A 163 5.40 0.31 -13.58
N SER A 164 4.97 -0.29 -12.46
CA SER A 164 5.88 -0.90 -11.48
C SER A 164 6.55 -2.13 -12.10
N LEU A 165 7.54 -1.86 -12.95
CA LEU A 165 8.15 -2.81 -13.85
C LEU A 165 9.05 -3.76 -13.06
N ALA A 166 9.64 -3.32 -11.95
CA ALA A 166 10.52 -4.15 -11.14
C ALA A 166 9.78 -5.34 -10.50
N ASP A 167 8.70 -5.08 -9.75
CA ASP A 167 7.92 -6.16 -9.11
C ASP A 167 7.20 -7.02 -10.15
N ALA A 168 6.66 -6.39 -11.19
CA ALA A 168 6.03 -7.11 -12.30
C ALA A 168 7.03 -8.05 -13.00
N LEU A 169 8.26 -7.58 -13.26
CA LEU A 169 9.31 -8.42 -13.84
C LEU A 169 9.63 -9.59 -12.91
N ILE A 170 9.80 -9.35 -11.61
CA ILE A 170 10.08 -10.44 -10.65
C ILE A 170 8.94 -11.46 -10.67
N ILE A 171 7.68 -11.03 -10.60
CA ILE A 171 6.51 -11.93 -10.66
C ILE A 171 6.49 -12.71 -11.98
N ILE A 172 6.76 -12.05 -13.11
CA ILE A 172 6.81 -12.69 -14.43
C ILE A 172 7.94 -13.72 -14.47
N PHE A 173 9.17 -13.35 -14.09
CA PHE A 173 10.30 -14.27 -14.08
C PHE A 173 10.06 -15.46 -13.15
N THR A 174 9.61 -15.22 -11.92
CA THR A 174 9.29 -16.28 -10.96
C THR A 174 8.17 -17.18 -11.47
N GLY A 175 7.10 -16.60 -12.03
CA GLY A 175 5.98 -17.40 -12.54
C GLY A 175 6.33 -18.19 -13.80
N ILE A 176 7.14 -17.65 -14.70
CA ILE A 176 7.69 -18.39 -15.84
C ILE A 176 8.56 -19.55 -15.34
N TYR A 177 9.47 -19.29 -14.40
CA TYR A 177 10.36 -20.31 -13.86
C TYR A 177 9.59 -21.46 -13.19
N PHE A 178 8.50 -21.14 -12.51
CA PHE A 178 7.57 -22.14 -11.95
C PHE A 178 6.72 -22.85 -13.03
N ALA A 179 6.30 -22.15 -14.08
CA ALA A 179 5.46 -22.71 -15.14
C ALA A 179 6.22 -23.61 -16.14
N ILE A 180 7.52 -23.39 -16.35
CA ILE A 180 8.33 -24.23 -17.26
C ILE A 180 8.47 -25.65 -16.70
N SER A 181 8.74 -25.78 -15.39
CA SER A 181 9.04 -27.06 -14.75
C SER A 181 8.26 -27.28 -13.44
N PRO A 182 6.90 -27.29 -13.47
CA PRO A 182 6.09 -27.39 -12.26
C PRO A 182 6.34 -28.67 -11.47
N ASP A 183 6.70 -29.77 -12.15
CA ASP A 183 6.95 -31.07 -11.51
C ASP A 183 8.20 -31.07 -10.63
N VAL A 184 9.21 -30.25 -10.94
CA VAL A 184 10.42 -30.13 -10.13
C VAL A 184 10.08 -29.55 -8.76
N TYR A 185 9.31 -28.46 -8.71
CA TYR A 185 8.90 -27.83 -7.46
C TYR A 185 7.93 -28.70 -6.67
N LYS A 186 6.93 -29.31 -7.33
CA LYS A 186 6.00 -30.24 -6.67
C LYS A 186 6.75 -31.42 -6.06
N ARG A 187 7.72 -32.00 -6.78
CA ARG A 187 8.55 -33.10 -6.25
C ARG A 187 9.40 -32.64 -5.07
N GLY A 188 10.00 -31.45 -5.14
CA GLY A 188 10.74 -30.86 -4.03
C GLY A 188 9.89 -30.73 -2.76
N LEU A 189 8.66 -30.23 -2.87
CA LEU A 189 7.72 -30.12 -1.75
C LEU A 189 7.32 -31.48 -1.18
N VAL A 190 7.09 -32.48 -2.04
CA VAL A 190 6.76 -33.84 -1.62
C VAL A 190 7.91 -34.48 -0.82
N LEU A 191 9.17 -34.20 -1.18
CA LEU A 191 10.36 -34.74 -0.50
C LEU A 191 10.58 -34.17 0.91
N LEU A 192 9.90 -33.08 1.29
CA LEU A 192 9.91 -32.56 2.66
C LEU A 192 9.07 -33.41 3.62
N VAL A 193 8.19 -34.26 3.08
CA VAL A 193 7.31 -35.14 3.84
C VAL A 193 7.96 -36.54 3.91
N PRO A 194 7.83 -37.29 5.03
CA PRO A 194 8.32 -38.66 5.09
C PRO A 194 7.73 -39.55 3.97
N PRO A 195 8.43 -40.60 3.52
CA PRO A 195 8.02 -41.41 2.37
C PRO A 195 6.60 -41.96 2.43
N ARG A 196 6.11 -42.27 3.64
CA ARG A 196 4.74 -42.74 3.89
C ARG A 196 3.66 -41.72 3.51
N GLY A 197 3.98 -40.43 3.53
CA GLY A 197 3.06 -39.33 3.22
C GLY A 197 3.14 -38.80 1.79
N HIS A 198 4.03 -39.33 0.93
CA HIS A 198 4.25 -38.77 -0.41
C HIS A 198 3.00 -38.76 -1.30
N GLU A 199 2.20 -39.83 -1.26
CA GLU A 199 0.92 -39.92 -1.98
C GLU A 199 -0.03 -38.81 -1.54
N ARG A 200 -0.24 -38.69 -0.22
CA ARG A 200 -1.10 -37.67 0.37
C ARG A 200 -0.61 -36.25 0.08
N ALA A 201 0.70 -36.03 0.11
CA ALA A 201 1.30 -34.73 -0.22
C ALA A 201 1.02 -34.33 -1.68
N ARG A 202 1.11 -35.28 -2.62
CA ARG A 202 0.76 -35.01 -4.04
C ARG A 202 -0.71 -34.65 -4.21
N GLU A 203 -1.61 -35.39 -3.55
CA GLU A 203 -3.05 -35.12 -3.57
C GLU A 203 -3.36 -33.72 -3.02
N VAL A 204 -2.79 -33.37 -1.85
CA VAL A 204 -2.97 -32.06 -1.24
C VAL A 204 -2.45 -30.94 -2.15
N LEU A 205 -1.26 -31.09 -2.75
CA LEU A 205 -0.73 -30.11 -3.68
C LEU A 205 -1.61 -29.92 -4.93
N HIS A 206 -2.23 -31.00 -5.41
CA HIS A 206 -3.18 -30.93 -6.52
C HIS A 206 -4.43 -30.14 -6.14
N VAL A 207 -5.04 -30.46 -4.99
CA VAL A 207 -6.22 -29.76 -4.46
C VAL A 207 -5.92 -28.28 -4.20
N ILE A 208 -4.75 -27.95 -3.64
CA ILE A 208 -4.32 -26.56 -3.45
C ILE A 208 -4.24 -25.83 -4.79
N GLY A 209 -3.60 -26.44 -5.80
CA GLY A 209 -3.47 -25.85 -7.13
C GLY A 209 -4.83 -25.57 -7.78
N GLU A 210 -5.79 -26.50 -7.65
CA GLU A 210 -7.15 -26.33 -8.16
C GLU A 210 -7.94 -25.26 -7.40
N ALA A 211 -7.84 -25.25 -6.06
CA ALA A 211 -8.46 -24.24 -5.22
C ALA A 211 -7.94 -22.83 -5.55
N LEU A 212 -6.63 -22.66 -5.72
CA LEU A 212 -6.03 -21.38 -6.11
C LEU A 212 -6.49 -20.92 -7.50
N TRP A 213 -6.64 -21.84 -8.44
CA TRP A 213 -7.19 -21.54 -9.75
C TRP A 213 -8.65 -21.07 -9.68
N LEU A 214 -9.50 -21.78 -8.94
CA LEU A 214 -10.91 -21.42 -8.77
C LEU A 214 -11.07 -20.09 -8.02
N TRP A 215 -10.26 -19.87 -6.98
CA TRP A 215 -10.21 -18.59 -6.26
C TRP A 215 -9.86 -17.43 -7.19
N MET A 216 -8.86 -17.62 -8.05
CA MET A 216 -8.45 -16.59 -9.02
C MET A 216 -9.55 -16.29 -10.05
N ILE A 217 -10.29 -17.31 -10.52
CA ILE A 217 -11.50 -17.06 -11.35
C ILE A 217 -12.52 -16.24 -10.57
N GLY A 218 -12.80 -16.63 -9.32
CA GLY A 218 -13.71 -15.90 -8.44
C GLY A 218 -13.30 -14.43 -8.27
N GLN A 219 -12.00 -14.18 -8.10
CA GLN A 219 -11.45 -12.84 -7.99
C GLN A 219 -11.63 -12.04 -9.29
N PHE A 220 -11.35 -12.62 -10.45
CA PHE A 220 -11.59 -11.93 -11.74
C PHE A 220 -13.07 -11.63 -11.96
N CYS A 221 -13.97 -12.55 -11.58
CA CYS A 221 -15.40 -12.30 -11.62
C CYS A 221 -15.81 -11.16 -10.68
N ALA A 222 -15.25 -11.12 -9.46
CA ALA A 222 -15.50 -10.03 -8.51
C ALA A 222 -15.03 -8.69 -9.06
N MET A 223 -13.80 -8.62 -9.60
CA MET A 223 -13.26 -7.41 -10.24
C MET A 223 -14.16 -6.91 -11.37
N ALA A 224 -14.62 -7.81 -12.25
CA ALA A 224 -15.51 -7.47 -13.35
C ALA A 224 -16.87 -6.96 -12.83
N LEU A 225 -17.45 -7.65 -11.83
CA LEU A 225 -18.73 -7.28 -11.26
C LEU A 225 -18.66 -5.90 -10.58
N VAL A 226 -17.66 -5.69 -9.72
CA VAL A 226 -17.44 -4.41 -9.03
C VAL A 226 -17.23 -3.30 -10.06
N GLY A 227 -16.43 -3.53 -11.10
CA GLY A 227 -16.19 -2.52 -12.13
C GLY A 227 -17.44 -2.17 -12.95
N ILE A 228 -18.22 -3.17 -13.36
CA ILE A 228 -19.46 -2.97 -14.12
C ILE A 228 -20.51 -2.25 -13.26
N LEU A 229 -20.74 -2.72 -12.03
CA LEU A 229 -21.74 -2.11 -11.13
C LEU A 229 -21.36 -0.68 -10.75
N THR A 230 -20.07 -0.43 -10.52
CA THR A 230 -19.56 0.93 -10.23
C THR A 230 -19.75 1.84 -11.44
N ALA A 231 -19.39 1.38 -12.65
CA ALA A 231 -19.60 2.15 -13.88
C ALA A 231 -21.09 2.46 -14.10
N LEU A 232 -21.97 1.47 -13.93
CA LEU A 232 -23.41 1.66 -14.09
C LEU A 232 -23.97 2.62 -13.04
N GLY A 233 -23.57 2.49 -11.78
CA GLY A 233 -23.99 3.38 -10.70
C GLY A 233 -23.58 4.83 -10.97
N LEU A 234 -22.33 5.05 -11.39
CA LEU A 234 -21.83 6.39 -11.73
C LEU A 234 -22.50 6.96 -12.97
N TRP A 235 -22.77 6.12 -13.98
CA TRP A 235 -23.48 6.53 -15.18
C TRP A 235 -24.91 6.98 -14.87
N LEU A 236 -25.63 6.24 -14.01
CA LEU A 236 -26.96 6.60 -13.53
C LEU A 236 -26.98 7.93 -12.76
N LEU A 237 -25.89 8.27 -12.06
CA LEU A 237 -25.71 9.53 -11.35
C LEU A 237 -25.30 10.71 -12.27
N GLY A 238 -25.17 10.48 -13.58
CA GLY A 238 -24.73 11.50 -14.54
C GLY A 238 -23.26 11.91 -14.35
N MET A 239 -22.46 11.07 -13.70
CA MET A 239 -21.07 11.37 -13.38
C MET A 239 -20.22 11.42 -14.67
N PRO A 240 -19.35 12.44 -14.84
CA PRO A 240 -18.48 12.51 -16.00
C PRO A 240 -17.39 11.45 -15.88
N VAL A 241 -17.28 10.53 -16.85
CA VAL A 241 -16.27 9.45 -16.92
C VAL A 241 -16.56 8.19 -16.06
N PRO A 242 -17.78 7.61 -16.14
CA PRO A 242 -18.19 6.51 -15.26
C PRO A 242 -17.50 5.18 -15.59
N ILE A 243 -17.21 4.92 -16.87
CA ILE A 243 -16.55 3.67 -17.32
C ILE A 243 -15.13 3.60 -16.76
N GLN A 244 -14.43 4.72 -16.77
CA GLN A 244 -13.04 4.86 -16.34
C GLN A 244 -12.93 4.58 -14.85
N LEU A 245 -13.81 5.21 -14.05
CA LEU A 245 -13.86 4.98 -12.62
C LEU A 245 -14.31 3.55 -12.29
N GLY A 246 -15.20 2.97 -13.07
CA GLY A 246 -15.56 1.55 -12.94
C GLY A 246 -14.38 0.62 -13.19
N ILE A 247 -13.60 0.83 -14.26
CA ILE A 247 -12.39 0.03 -14.53
C ILE A 247 -11.39 0.17 -13.37
N ILE A 248 -11.16 1.39 -12.88
CA ILE A 248 -10.28 1.63 -11.73
C ILE A 248 -10.80 0.91 -10.49
N ALA A 249 -12.10 1.00 -10.18
CA ALA A 249 -12.71 0.33 -9.05
C ALA A 249 -12.55 -1.20 -9.14
N GLY A 250 -12.82 -1.78 -10.32
CA GLY A 250 -12.63 -3.21 -10.57
C GLY A 250 -11.17 -3.64 -10.45
N LEU A 251 -10.20 -2.83 -10.90
CA LEU A 251 -8.77 -3.12 -10.72
C LEU A 251 -8.33 -2.99 -9.25
N LEU A 252 -8.81 -1.97 -8.54
CA LEU A 252 -8.51 -1.73 -7.13
C LEU A 252 -9.12 -2.80 -6.22
N GLU A 253 -10.19 -3.48 -6.64
CA GLU A 253 -10.76 -4.63 -5.95
C GLU A 253 -9.74 -5.77 -5.77
N PHE A 254 -8.76 -5.89 -6.68
CA PHE A 254 -7.67 -6.85 -6.54
C PHE A 254 -6.66 -6.48 -5.44
N MET A 255 -6.61 -5.21 -5.04
CA MET A 255 -5.62 -4.69 -4.10
C MET A 255 -6.26 -4.44 -2.71
N PRO A 256 -6.41 -5.47 -1.86
CA PRO A 256 -7.12 -5.37 -0.58
C PRO A 256 -6.50 -4.36 0.41
N TYR A 257 -5.25 -3.95 0.19
CA TYR A 257 -4.52 -3.03 1.06
C TYR A 257 -4.68 -1.56 0.67
N VAL A 258 -5.07 -1.25 -0.58
CA VAL A 258 -5.10 0.14 -1.06
C VAL A 258 -6.19 0.96 -0.37
N GLY A 259 -7.38 0.39 -0.17
CA GLY A 259 -8.49 1.04 0.54
C GLY A 259 -8.15 1.43 1.99
N PRO A 260 -7.68 0.49 2.82
CA PRO A 260 -7.22 0.79 4.18
C PRO A 260 -6.07 1.80 4.22
N ILE A 261 -5.09 1.72 3.31
CA ILE A 261 -3.96 2.66 3.30
C ILE A 261 -4.40 4.07 2.89
N LEU A 262 -5.23 4.19 1.84
CA LEU A 262 -5.74 5.49 1.38
C LEU A 262 -6.67 6.15 2.41
N SER A 263 -7.46 5.38 3.13
CA SER A 263 -8.34 5.87 4.20
C SER A 263 -7.60 6.14 5.52
N ALA A 264 -6.51 5.42 5.81
CA ALA A 264 -5.69 5.65 6.99
C ALA A 264 -4.83 6.91 6.87
N ALA A 265 -4.43 7.34 5.67
CA ALA A 265 -3.57 8.52 5.51
C ALA A 265 -4.21 9.81 6.09
N PRO A 266 -5.49 10.16 5.81
CA PRO A 266 -6.17 11.27 6.48
C PRO A 266 -6.31 11.06 7.99
N ALA A 267 -6.66 9.85 8.44
CA ALA A 267 -6.85 9.53 9.85
C ALA A 267 -5.55 9.70 10.67
N VAL A 268 -4.41 9.28 10.12
CA VAL A 268 -3.08 9.41 10.72
C VAL A 268 -2.65 10.89 10.72
N LEU A 269 -2.89 11.64 9.64
CA LEU A 269 -2.62 13.07 9.58
C LEU A 269 -3.41 13.86 10.64
N ILE A 270 -4.70 13.54 10.82
CA ILE A 270 -5.55 14.13 11.86
C ILE A 270 -5.07 13.72 13.26
N ALA A 271 -4.69 12.46 13.46
CA ALA A 271 -4.16 11.99 14.74
C ALA A 271 -2.84 12.71 15.13
N PHE A 272 -1.98 13.00 14.15
CA PHE A 272 -0.75 13.76 14.37
C PHE A 272 -1.00 15.25 14.61
N SER A 273 -1.99 15.86 13.97
CA SER A 273 -2.33 17.28 14.20
C SER A 273 -3.01 17.52 15.55
N GLN A 274 -3.60 16.49 16.14
CA GLN A 274 -4.22 16.53 17.47
C GLN A 274 -3.27 16.14 18.62
N SER A 275 -1.99 15.84 18.35
CA SER A 275 -1.01 15.54 19.39
C SER A 275 -0.81 16.75 20.31
N PRO A 276 -1.29 16.71 21.57
CA PRO A 276 -1.01 17.77 22.53
C PRO A 276 0.46 17.68 22.94
N GLN A 277 1.16 18.82 22.95
CA GLN A 277 2.45 18.93 23.64
C GLN A 277 2.25 18.97 25.15
#